data_AF-A0A3B4BIE7-F1
#
_entry.id   AF-A0A3B4BIE7-F1
#
_cell.length_a   1.000
_cell.length_b   1.000
_cell.length_c   1.000
_cell.angle_alpha   90.00
_cell.angle_beta   90.00
_cell.angle_gamma   90.00
#
_symmetry.space_group_name_H-M   'P 1'
#
loop_
_entity.id
_entity.type
_entity.pdbx_description
1 polymer ?
#
loop_
_entity_poly.entity_id
_entity_poly.type
_entity_poly.pdbx_seq_one_letter_code
_entity_poly.pdbx_strand_id
1 'polypeptide(L)'
;MQDECYQVRQCFAQKLHRGLCRLRLPLEYMAIFALCAKDPVKERRAHARQCLVKNVNIRREYLKQHAAINKLFSLLPEYVVPYTIHLLAHDPDYVKVSDIEQLKEIKEALWFVLEIIMAKNENNSHAFIRKMVENIKQTKDAQSPTDAKTNEKLYTVCDVAMNIVMSKSTTYSLESPKDPVLPSRFFTKPDKYTFLSLTHQ
;
A
#
# COMPACT_ATOMS: atom_id res chain seq x y z
N MET A 1 13.70 8.97 0.90
CA MET A 1 13.64 8.65 -0.56
C MET A 1 13.64 9.88 -1.44
N GLN A 2 13.20 11.04 -0.94
CA GLN A 2 13.17 12.33 -1.65
C GLN A 2 14.19 13.32 -1.05
N ASP A 3 15.38 12.84 -0.65
CA ASP A 3 16.45 13.72 -0.18
C ASP A 3 17.01 14.55 -1.34
N GLU A 4 17.34 15.82 -1.11
CA GLU A 4 17.95 16.69 -2.13
C GLU A 4 19.25 16.07 -2.69
N CYS A 5 20.03 15.40 -1.83
CA CYS A 5 21.24 14.72 -2.23
C CYS A 5 20.93 13.40 -2.94
N TYR A 6 21.32 13.35 -4.22
CA TYR A 6 21.17 12.16 -5.06
C TYR A 6 21.80 10.90 -4.44
N GLN A 7 23.01 11.04 -3.89
CA GLN A 7 23.77 9.94 -3.30
C GLN A 7 23.05 9.38 -2.07
N VAL A 8 22.43 10.23 -1.26
CA VAL A 8 21.62 9.80 -0.10
C VAL A 8 20.42 8.99 -0.56
N ARG A 9 19.66 9.50 -1.55
CA ARG A 9 18.53 8.76 -2.15
C ARG A 9 18.98 7.41 -2.72
N GLN A 10 20.12 7.38 -3.41
CA GLN A 10 20.67 6.18 -4.03
C GLN A 10 21.06 5.14 -3.00
N CYS A 11 21.92 5.50 -2.04
CA CYS A 11 22.40 4.61 -1.01
C CYS A 11 21.26 4.08 -0.14
N PHE A 12 20.30 4.93 0.24
CA PHE A 12 19.14 4.51 1.02
C PHE A 12 18.31 3.45 0.27
N ALA A 13 18.01 3.69 -1.02
CA ALA A 13 17.23 2.75 -1.82
C ALA A 13 17.91 1.38 -1.97
N GLN A 14 19.25 1.36 -2.09
CA GLN A 14 20.03 0.13 -2.15
C GLN A 14 19.95 -0.65 -0.82
N LYS A 15 20.05 0.03 0.32
CA LYS A 15 19.91 -0.59 1.65
C LYS A 15 18.51 -1.14 1.86
N LEU A 16 17.49 -0.36 1.49
CA LEU A 16 16.09 -0.76 1.52
C LEU A 16 15.87 -2.02 0.67
N HIS A 17 16.32 -2.00 -0.59
CA HIS A 17 16.22 -3.15 -1.49
C HIS A 17 16.90 -4.40 -0.91
N ARG A 18 18.12 -4.25 -0.38
CA ARG A 18 18.88 -5.36 0.21
C ARG A 18 18.17 -6.00 1.40
N GLY A 19 17.59 -5.19 2.29
CA GLY A 19 16.84 -5.69 3.44
C GLY A 19 15.55 -6.41 3.03
N LEU A 20 14.82 -5.84 2.06
CA LEU A 20 13.58 -6.42 1.55
C LEU A 20 13.83 -7.74 0.79
N CYS A 21 14.88 -7.83 -0.03
CA CYS A 21 15.21 -9.07 -0.76
C CYS A 21 15.66 -10.21 0.16
N ARG A 22 16.16 -9.88 1.36
CA ARG A 22 16.49 -10.86 2.40
C ARG A 22 15.28 -11.27 3.24
N LEU A 23 14.10 -10.72 2.95
CA LEU A 23 12.87 -10.90 3.74
C LEU A 23 13.06 -10.54 5.23
N ARG A 24 13.98 -9.61 5.52
CA ARG A 24 14.27 -9.12 6.89
C ARG A 24 13.68 -7.74 7.18
N LEU A 25 13.17 -7.06 6.15
CA LEU A 25 12.42 -5.82 6.31
C LEU A 25 10.92 -6.09 6.08
N PRO A 26 10.04 -5.56 6.95
CA PRO A 26 8.59 -5.62 6.78
C PRO A 26 8.10 -4.94 5.49
N LEU A 27 6.87 -5.26 5.08
CA LEU A 27 6.24 -4.74 3.86
C LEU A 27 5.98 -3.22 3.90
N GLU A 28 5.83 -2.62 5.09
CA GLU A 28 5.69 -1.17 5.24
C GLU A 28 6.88 -0.40 4.63
N TYR A 29 8.08 -0.99 4.69
CA TYR A 29 9.27 -0.41 4.06
C TYR A 29 9.25 -0.55 2.53
N MET A 30 8.53 -1.53 1.99
CA MET A 30 8.37 -1.67 0.54
C MET A 30 7.47 -0.56 -0.03
N ALA A 31 6.49 -0.08 0.74
CA ALA A 31 5.64 1.05 0.35
C ALA A 31 6.43 2.35 0.10
N ILE A 32 7.59 2.52 0.75
CA ILE A 32 8.48 3.67 0.57
C ILE A 32 8.94 3.85 -0.89
N PHE A 33 8.94 2.78 -1.71
CA PHE A 33 9.22 2.91 -3.14
C PHE A 33 8.17 3.71 -3.91
N ALA A 34 6.94 3.87 -3.40
CA ALA A 34 5.93 4.74 -4.00
C ALA A 34 6.42 6.19 -4.16
N LEU A 35 7.19 6.67 -3.17
CA LEU A 35 7.79 8.01 -3.18
C LEU A 35 8.81 8.22 -4.31
N CYS A 36 9.26 7.14 -4.97
CA CYS A 36 10.13 7.26 -6.14
C CYS A 36 9.39 7.78 -7.37
N ALA A 37 8.05 7.73 -7.42
CA ALA A 37 7.29 8.17 -8.59
C ALA A 37 7.63 9.62 -8.99
N LYS A 38 7.93 10.47 -7.98
CA LYS A 38 8.33 11.87 -8.14
C LYS A 38 9.84 12.09 -8.31
N ASP A 39 10.67 11.04 -8.34
CA ASP A 39 12.12 11.22 -8.44
C ASP A 39 12.47 11.86 -9.80
N PRO A 40 13.15 13.03 -9.82
CA PRO A 40 13.45 13.74 -11.06
C PRO A 40 14.34 12.92 -12.00
N VAL A 41 15.13 11.98 -11.45
CA VAL A 41 16.05 11.15 -12.22
C VAL A 41 15.32 9.90 -12.74
N LYS A 42 15.27 9.74 -14.06
CA LYS A 42 14.54 8.63 -14.71
C LYS A 42 15.11 7.26 -14.33
N GLU A 43 16.43 7.16 -14.22
CA GLU A 43 17.16 5.94 -13.86
C GLU A 43 16.80 5.49 -12.44
N ARG A 44 16.52 6.44 -11.54
CA ARG A 44 16.07 6.17 -10.17
C ARG A 44 14.69 5.55 -10.14
N ARG A 45 13.75 6.13 -10.90
CA ARG A 45 12.41 5.55 -11.10
C ARG A 45 12.49 4.13 -11.65
N ALA A 46 13.28 3.92 -12.70
CA ALA A 46 13.49 2.60 -13.28
C ALA A 46 14.08 1.59 -12.26
N HIS A 47 15.11 2.00 -11.51
CA HIS A 47 15.72 1.15 -10.49
C HIS A 47 14.75 0.78 -9.36
N ALA A 48 13.95 1.74 -8.88
CA ALA A 48 12.93 1.49 -7.86
C ALA A 48 11.86 0.50 -8.34
N ARG A 49 11.41 0.62 -9.60
CA ARG A 49 10.51 -0.36 -10.21
C ARG A 49 11.13 -1.75 -10.26
N GLN A 50 12.38 -1.87 -10.70
CA GLN A 50 13.09 -3.15 -10.73
C GLN A 50 13.20 -3.76 -9.33
N CYS A 51 13.48 -2.93 -8.32
CA CYS A 51 13.52 -3.35 -6.91
C CYS A 51 12.17 -3.90 -6.44
N LEU A 52 11.06 -3.22 -6.78
CA LEU A 52 9.70 -3.67 -6.46
C LEU A 52 9.37 -4.99 -7.16
N VAL A 53 9.57 -5.10 -8.47
CA VAL A 53 9.32 -6.33 -9.25
C VAL A 53 10.06 -7.51 -8.64
N LYS A 54 11.36 -7.35 -8.35
CA LYS A 54 12.18 -8.40 -7.74
C LYS A 54 11.66 -8.80 -6.37
N ASN A 55 11.24 -7.85 -5.54
CA ASN A 55 10.69 -8.14 -4.21
C ASN A 55 9.33 -8.85 -4.24
N VAL A 56 8.45 -8.47 -5.17
CA VAL A 56 7.17 -9.18 -5.41
C VAL A 56 7.45 -10.62 -5.82
N ASN A 57 8.34 -10.83 -6.79
CA ASN A 57 8.65 -12.17 -7.30
C ASN A 57 9.26 -13.07 -6.22
N ILE A 58 10.27 -12.59 -5.48
CA ILE A 58 10.89 -13.37 -4.39
C ILE A 58 9.84 -13.82 -3.37
N ARG A 59 8.92 -12.94 -2.98
CA ARG A 59 7.87 -13.25 -2.01
C ARG A 59 6.85 -14.26 -2.54
N ARG A 60 6.40 -14.08 -3.79
CA ARG A 60 5.47 -15.03 -4.45
C ARG A 60 6.10 -16.42 -4.57
N GLU A 61 7.34 -16.51 -5.03
CA GLU A 61 8.06 -17.80 -5.12
C GLU A 61 8.27 -18.44 -3.75
N TYR A 62 8.65 -17.65 -2.74
CA TYR A 62 8.79 -18.14 -1.37
C TYR A 62 7.48 -18.72 -0.84
N LEU A 63 6.36 -18.02 -1.03
CA LEU A 63 5.03 -18.48 -0.60
C LEU A 63 4.55 -19.73 -1.35
N LYS A 64 4.86 -19.85 -2.65
CA LYS A 64 4.57 -21.05 -3.44
C LYS A 64 5.31 -22.28 -2.90
N GLN A 65 6.58 -22.13 -2.56
CA GLN A 65 7.41 -23.21 -2.02
C GLN A 65 7.06 -23.59 -0.57
N HIS A 66 6.49 -22.65 0.19
CA HIS A 66 6.25 -22.81 1.62
C HIS A 66 4.78 -22.59 2.00
N ALA A 67 3.86 -23.21 1.24
CA ALA A 67 2.41 -23.00 1.37
C ALA A 67 1.83 -23.28 2.78
N ALA A 68 2.51 -24.09 3.61
CA ALA A 68 2.12 -24.39 4.99
C ALA A 68 2.48 -23.28 6.01
N ILE A 69 3.24 -22.24 5.62
CA ILE A 69 3.65 -21.18 6.52
C ILE A 69 2.51 -20.15 6.68
N ASN A 70 1.99 -20.01 7.90
CA ASN A 70 1.00 -19.00 8.26
C ASN A 70 1.63 -17.60 8.49
N LYS A 71 2.37 -17.10 7.49
CA LYS A 71 3.02 -15.76 7.50
C LYS A 71 2.54 -14.85 6.37
N LEU A 72 1.35 -15.13 5.84
CA LEU A 72 0.76 -14.43 4.70
C LEU A 72 0.81 -12.91 4.87
N PHE A 73 0.43 -12.39 6.05
CA PHE A 73 0.43 -10.95 6.36
C PHE A 73 1.79 -10.26 6.18
N SER A 74 2.88 -10.96 6.46
CA SER A 74 4.24 -10.41 6.41
C SER A 74 4.93 -10.58 5.04
N LEU A 75 4.39 -11.45 4.19
CA LEU A 75 5.06 -11.88 2.95
C LEU A 75 4.23 -11.65 1.69
N LEU A 76 2.90 -11.68 1.76
CA LEU A 76 2.04 -11.53 0.59
C LEU A 76 2.14 -10.09 0.05
N PRO A 77 2.61 -9.88 -1.20
CA PRO A 77 2.90 -8.54 -1.71
C PRO A 77 1.70 -7.58 -1.72
N GLU A 78 0.48 -8.10 -1.84
CA GLU A 78 -0.75 -7.33 -1.84
C GLU A 78 -0.93 -6.52 -0.54
N TYR A 79 -0.38 -6.99 0.59
CA TYR A 79 -0.37 -6.24 1.86
C TYR A 79 0.52 -4.99 1.85
N VAL A 80 1.28 -4.71 0.77
CA VAL A 80 1.95 -3.42 0.61
C VAL A 80 0.93 -2.28 0.40
N VAL A 81 -0.24 -2.58 -0.19
CA VAL A 81 -1.24 -1.56 -0.56
C VAL A 81 -1.74 -0.74 0.65
N PRO A 82 -2.16 -1.32 1.78
CA PRO A 82 -2.51 -0.55 2.97
C PRO A 82 -1.40 0.39 3.45
N TYR A 83 -0.14 -0.08 3.46
CA TYR A 83 0.98 0.77 3.88
C TYR A 83 1.24 1.92 2.90
N THR A 84 1.09 1.68 1.59
CA THR A 84 1.22 2.75 0.59
C THR A 84 0.12 3.80 0.75
N ILE A 85 -1.12 3.37 0.96
CA ILE A 85 -2.24 4.28 1.20
C ILE A 85 -1.98 5.14 2.44
N HIS A 86 -1.60 4.52 3.56
CA HIS A 86 -1.31 5.26 4.78
C HIS A 86 -0.09 6.19 4.61
N LEU A 87 0.98 5.72 3.96
CA LEU A 87 2.17 6.54 3.72
C LEU A 87 1.82 7.81 2.92
N LEU A 88 1.03 7.66 1.85
CA LEU A 88 0.65 8.77 0.98
C LEU A 88 -0.39 9.70 1.63
N ALA A 89 -1.28 9.18 2.47
CA ALA A 89 -2.18 10.00 3.28
C ALA A 89 -1.42 10.91 4.27
N HIS A 90 -0.22 10.50 4.68
CA HIS A 90 0.68 11.27 5.55
C HIS A 90 1.83 11.96 4.80
N ASP A 91 1.81 11.96 3.47
CA ASP A 91 2.83 12.66 2.69
C ASP A 91 2.77 14.17 3.00
N PRO A 92 3.90 14.81 3.39
CA PRO A 92 3.95 16.24 3.68
C PRO A 92 3.51 17.13 2.52
N ASP A 93 3.69 16.67 1.27
CA ASP A 93 3.29 17.40 0.07
C ASP A 93 1.76 17.35 -0.14
N TYR A 94 1.09 16.35 0.43
CA TYR A 94 -0.37 16.22 0.34
C TYR A 94 -1.02 17.02 1.48
N VAL A 95 -1.42 18.24 1.21
CA VAL A 95 -1.97 19.19 2.19
C VAL A 95 -3.47 19.37 2.03
N LYS A 96 -3.97 19.40 0.79
CA LYS A 96 -5.38 19.72 0.48
C LYS A 96 -6.04 18.58 -0.27
N VAL A 97 -7.08 18.02 0.33
CA VAL A 97 -7.81 16.85 -0.19
C VAL A 97 -8.44 17.09 -1.56
N SER A 98 -8.85 18.32 -1.84
CA SER A 98 -9.50 18.71 -3.10
C SER A 98 -8.54 19.25 -4.17
N ASP A 99 -7.23 19.32 -3.88
CA ASP A 99 -6.25 19.84 -4.83
C ASP A 99 -5.94 18.81 -5.92
N ILE A 100 -6.26 19.18 -7.17
CA ILE A 100 -6.18 18.26 -8.32
C ILE A 100 -4.73 17.87 -8.62
N GLU A 101 -3.76 18.77 -8.49
CA GLU A 101 -2.36 18.45 -8.79
C GLU A 101 -1.79 17.51 -7.74
N GLN A 102 -2.09 17.74 -6.46
CA GLN A 102 -1.70 16.81 -5.39
C GLN A 102 -2.36 15.43 -5.56
N LEU A 103 -3.63 15.37 -5.98
CA LEU A 103 -4.29 14.10 -6.25
C LEU A 103 -3.71 13.35 -7.46
N LYS A 104 -3.25 14.05 -8.50
CA LYS A 104 -2.51 13.43 -9.61
C LYS A 104 -1.21 12.82 -9.13
N GLU A 105 -0.46 13.52 -8.28
CA GLU A 105 0.77 13.02 -7.69
C GLU A 105 0.54 11.77 -6.82
N ILE A 106 -0.52 11.77 -5.99
CA ILE A 106 -0.95 10.61 -5.20
C ILE A 106 -1.30 9.44 -6.12
N LYS A 107 -2.04 9.69 -7.20
CA LYS A 107 -2.40 8.68 -8.19
C LYS A 107 -1.17 8.07 -8.85
N GLU A 108 -0.19 8.88 -9.24
CA GLU A 108 1.07 8.41 -9.83
C GLU A 108 1.87 7.54 -8.85
N ALA A 109 1.98 7.96 -7.59
CA ALA A 109 2.67 7.19 -6.55
C ALA A 109 1.97 5.86 -6.23
N LEU A 110 0.63 5.86 -6.14
CA LEU A 110 -0.17 4.64 -5.99
C LEU A 110 0.04 3.71 -7.19
N TRP A 111 -0.09 4.24 -8.41
CA TRP A 111 0.07 3.47 -9.64
C TRP A 111 1.47 2.87 -9.77
N PHE A 112 2.50 3.60 -9.34
CA PHE A 112 3.88 3.12 -9.34
C PHE A 112 4.05 1.77 -8.62
N VAL A 113 3.28 1.54 -7.55
CA VAL A 113 3.27 0.29 -6.80
C VAL A 113 2.21 -0.68 -7.34
N LEU A 114 0.98 -0.21 -7.53
CA LEU A 114 -0.16 -1.05 -7.93
C LEU A 114 0.06 -1.71 -9.29
N GLU A 115 0.67 -1.04 -10.26
CA GLU A 115 0.96 -1.63 -11.58
C GLU A 115 1.76 -2.93 -11.44
N ILE A 116 2.72 -2.97 -10.50
CA ILE A 116 3.59 -4.13 -10.29
C ILE A 116 2.87 -5.23 -9.49
N ILE A 117 2.14 -4.85 -8.44
CA ILE A 117 1.40 -5.82 -7.61
C ILE A 117 0.28 -6.49 -8.44
N MET A 118 -0.44 -5.70 -9.22
CA MET A 118 -1.56 -6.14 -10.07
C MET A 118 -1.10 -6.71 -11.43
N ALA A 119 0.20 -6.79 -11.70
CA ALA A 119 0.70 -7.35 -12.97
C ALA A 119 0.28 -8.83 -13.17
N LYS A 120 -0.02 -9.55 -12.08
CA LYS A 120 -0.57 -10.90 -12.12
C LYS A 120 -1.78 -11.01 -11.20
N ASN A 121 -2.87 -11.53 -11.75
CA ASN A 121 -4.08 -11.84 -11.00
C ASN A 121 -4.07 -13.31 -10.51
N GLU A 122 -3.10 -13.67 -9.68
CA GLU A 122 -3.06 -15.01 -9.06
C GLU A 122 -4.02 -15.04 -7.86
N ASN A 123 -4.88 -16.07 -7.76
CA ASN A 123 -5.82 -16.29 -6.64
C ASN A 123 -6.72 -15.09 -6.30
N ASN A 124 -7.32 -14.46 -7.32
CA ASN A 124 -8.19 -13.29 -7.16
C ASN A 124 -7.51 -12.12 -6.40
N SER A 125 -6.20 -11.92 -6.62
CA SER A 125 -5.44 -10.85 -5.96
C SER A 125 -6.06 -9.46 -6.16
N HIS A 126 -6.68 -9.19 -7.31
CA HIS A 126 -7.32 -7.90 -7.57
C HIS A 126 -8.56 -7.67 -6.68
N ALA A 127 -9.37 -8.71 -6.47
CA ALA A 127 -10.49 -8.67 -5.53
C ALA A 127 -10.02 -8.54 -4.08
N PHE A 128 -8.92 -9.20 -3.73
CA PHE A 128 -8.29 -9.07 -2.42
C PHE A 128 -7.80 -7.64 -2.13
N ILE A 129 -7.15 -7.01 -3.11
CA ILE A 129 -6.72 -5.60 -3.03
C ILE A 129 -7.93 -4.69 -2.88
N ARG A 130 -8.97 -4.84 -3.71
CA ARG A 130 -10.22 -4.08 -3.54
C ARG A 130 -10.76 -4.19 -2.12
N LYS A 131 -10.90 -5.43 -1.61
CA LYS A 131 -11.45 -5.67 -0.28
C LYS A 131 -10.60 -5.02 0.82
N MET A 132 -9.27 -4.98 0.67
CA MET A 132 -8.39 -4.23 1.58
C MET A 132 -8.72 -2.74 1.58
N VAL A 133 -8.82 -2.12 0.40
CA VAL A 133 -9.15 -0.69 0.27
C VAL A 133 -10.52 -0.37 0.85
N GLU A 134 -11.53 -1.21 0.60
CA GLU A 134 -12.86 -1.09 1.21
C GLU A 134 -12.81 -1.17 2.73
N ASN A 135 -12.07 -2.14 3.27
CA ASN A 135 -11.94 -2.32 4.71
C ASN A 135 -11.26 -1.12 5.36
N ILE A 136 -10.25 -0.50 4.73
CA ILE A 136 -9.60 0.72 5.26
C ILE A 136 -10.61 1.85 5.42
N LYS A 137 -11.54 2.02 4.47
CA LYS A 137 -12.63 3.02 4.57
C LYS A 137 -13.63 2.74 5.71
N GLN A 138 -13.56 1.59 6.36
CA GLN A 138 -14.36 1.28 7.55
C GLN A 138 -13.57 1.47 8.85
N THR A 139 -12.31 1.89 8.77
CA THR A 139 -11.41 2.15 9.90
C THR A 139 -11.05 3.63 9.97
N LYS A 140 -10.37 4.02 11.04
CA LYS A 140 -9.73 5.33 11.16
C LYS A 140 -8.21 5.19 11.10
N ASP A 141 -7.56 6.30 10.81
CA ASP A 141 -6.11 6.44 10.95
C ASP A 141 -5.70 6.16 12.41
N ALA A 142 -4.83 5.18 12.65
CA ALA A 142 -4.46 4.81 14.01
C ALA A 142 -3.48 5.80 14.68
N GLN A 143 -2.77 6.63 13.90
CA GLN A 143 -1.87 7.65 14.45
C GLN A 143 -2.66 8.86 14.95
N SER A 144 -3.75 9.20 14.28
CA SER A 144 -4.62 10.35 14.60
C SER A 144 -6.12 10.02 14.44
N PRO A 145 -6.68 9.11 15.25
CA PRO A 145 -8.04 8.58 15.02
C PRO A 145 -9.16 9.61 15.23
N THR A 146 -8.90 10.70 15.95
CA THR A 146 -9.87 11.78 16.18
C THR A 146 -9.70 12.97 15.24
N ASP A 147 -8.62 13.01 14.45
CA ASP A 147 -8.40 14.09 13.50
C ASP A 147 -9.18 13.86 12.21
N ALA A 148 -10.25 14.64 12.02
CA ALA A 148 -11.10 14.57 10.85
C ALA A 148 -10.31 14.78 9.54
N LYS A 149 -9.31 15.66 9.53
CA LYS A 149 -8.55 15.98 8.32
C LYS A 149 -7.65 14.83 7.89
N THR A 150 -6.92 14.20 8.83
CA THR A 150 -6.12 13.01 8.53
C THR A 150 -6.98 11.86 8.01
N ASN A 151 -8.15 11.63 8.61
CA ASN A 151 -9.07 10.58 8.15
C ASN A 151 -9.67 10.90 6.77
N GLU A 152 -10.02 12.15 6.51
CA GLU A 152 -10.47 12.59 5.18
C GLU A 152 -9.40 12.32 4.11
N LYS A 153 -8.15 12.71 4.37
CA LYS A 153 -7.01 12.38 3.49
C LYS A 153 -6.89 10.89 3.24
N LEU A 154 -6.97 10.06 4.29
CA LEU A 154 -6.91 8.61 4.20
C LEU A 154 -8.00 8.05 3.27
N TYR A 155 -9.24 8.48 3.45
CA TYR A 155 -10.37 8.02 2.64
C TYR A 155 -10.27 8.46 1.19
N THR A 156 -9.80 9.68 0.94
CA THR A 156 -9.57 10.15 -0.42
C THR A 156 -8.47 9.36 -1.12
N VAL A 157 -7.36 9.04 -0.45
CA VAL A 157 -6.31 8.16 -1.02
C VAL A 157 -6.88 6.77 -1.33
N CYS A 158 -7.75 6.23 -0.48
CA CYS A 158 -8.50 4.99 -0.77
C CYS A 158 -9.35 5.12 -2.03
N ASP A 159 -10.05 6.24 -2.24
CA ASP A 159 -10.87 6.46 -3.43
C ASP A 159 -10.03 6.55 -4.71
N VAL A 160 -8.86 7.19 -4.65
CA VAL A 160 -7.89 7.18 -5.76
C VAL A 160 -7.39 5.76 -6.04
N ALA A 161 -7.03 5.00 -5.00
CA ALA A 161 -6.59 3.60 -5.14
C ALA A 161 -7.71 2.72 -5.74
N MET A 162 -8.95 2.90 -5.29
CA MET A 162 -10.11 2.19 -5.82
C MET A 162 -10.34 2.52 -7.30
N ASN A 163 -10.25 3.79 -7.68
CA ASN A 163 -10.38 4.22 -9.07
C ASN A 163 -9.32 3.56 -9.97
N ILE A 164 -8.07 3.45 -9.50
CA ILE A 164 -7.01 2.73 -10.20
C ILE A 164 -7.39 1.24 -10.37
N VAL A 165 -7.77 0.57 -9.28
CA VAL A 165 -8.13 -0.86 -9.31
C VAL A 165 -9.28 -1.12 -10.29
N MET A 166 -10.33 -0.30 -10.23
CA MET A 166 -11.51 -0.42 -11.10
C MET A 166 -11.20 -0.13 -12.57
N SER A 167 -10.32 0.84 -12.86
CA SER A 167 -9.98 1.20 -14.24
C SER A 167 -8.94 0.29 -14.89
N LYS A 168 -8.18 -0.47 -14.09
CA LYS A 168 -7.06 -1.31 -14.56
C LYS A 168 -7.29 -2.81 -14.43
N SER A 169 -8.41 -3.22 -13.84
CA SER A 169 -8.77 -4.62 -13.68
C SER A 169 -10.21 -4.84 -14.13
N THR A 170 -10.49 -6.00 -14.72
CA THR A 170 -11.86 -6.49 -14.98
C THR A 170 -12.29 -7.55 -13.96
N THR A 171 -11.36 -8.03 -13.13
CA THR A 171 -11.57 -9.12 -12.17
C THR A 171 -11.66 -8.65 -10.72
N TYR A 172 -11.61 -7.33 -10.48
CA TYR A 172 -11.69 -6.78 -9.11
C TYR A 172 -13.02 -7.10 -8.43
N SER A 173 -14.10 -7.23 -9.20
CA SER A 173 -15.46 -7.44 -8.70
C SER A 173 -15.72 -8.86 -8.21
N LEU A 174 -14.79 -9.79 -8.47
CA LEU A 174 -14.86 -11.16 -7.97
C LEU A 174 -14.82 -11.19 -6.43
N GLU A 175 -15.12 -12.37 -5.89
CA GLU A 175 -15.02 -12.61 -4.45
C GLU A 175 -13.56 -12.63 -4.01
N SER A 176 -13.31 -11.96 -2.88
CA SER A 176 -12.00 -11.98 -2.24
C SER A 176 -11.71 -13.38 -1.72
N PRO A 177 -10.52 -13.95 -1.95
CA PRO A 177 -10.21 -15.31 -1.52
C PRO A 177 -10.22 -15.47 0.01
N LYS A 178 -10.05 -14.36 0.75
CA LYS A 178 -10.03 -14.27 2.21
C LYS A 178 -10.44 -12.86 2.66
N ASP A 179 -10.82 -12.73 3.93
CA ASP A 179 -10.95 -11.42 4.56
C ASP A 179 -9.56 -10.86 4.93
N PRO A 180 -9.20 -9.65 4.45
CA PRO A 180 -7.92 -9.06 4.78
C PRO A 180 -7.89 -8.54 6.21
N VAL A 181 -6.77 -8.77 6.90
CA VAL A 181 -6.52 -8.21 8.23
C VAL A 181 -5.62 -6.98 8.08
N LEU A 182 -6.14 -5.82 8.46
CA LEU A 182 -5.40 -4.57 8.36
C LEU A 182 -4.37 -4.43 9.51
N PRO A 183 -3.19 -3.84 9.25
CA PRO A 183 -2.19 -3.60 10.28
C PRO A 183 -2.70 -2.67 11.39
N SER A 184 -2.87 -3.18 12.61
CA SER A 184 -3.51 -2.45 13.73
C SER A 184 -2.74 -1.21 14.22
N ARG A 185 -1.45 -1.09 13.86
CA ARG A 185 -0.65 0.12 14.14
C ARG A 185 -0.95 1.28 13.18
N PHE A 186 -1.60 1.00 12.07
CA PHE A 186 -1.90 1.96 11.00
C PHE A 186 -3.40 2.22 10.88
N PHE A 187 -4.23 1.23 11.21
CA PHE A 187 -5.68 1.31 11.09
C PHE A 187 -6.35 0.84 12.37
N THR A 188 -7.37 1.57 12.84
CA THR A 188 -8.18 1.13 13.97
C THR A 188 -9.00 -0.10 13.63
N LYS A 189 -9.68 -0.69 14.63
CA LYS A 189 -10.75 -1.65 14.35
C LYS A 189 -11.86 -0.97 13.53
N PRO A 190 -12.60 -1.72 12.69
CA PRO A 190 -13.70 -1.14 11.92
C PRO A 190 -14.79 -0.57 12.82
N ASP A 191 -15.33 0.59 12.46
CA ASP A 191 -16.34 1.32 13.26
C ASP A 191 -17.63 0.50 13.47
N LYS A 192 -17.94 -0.46 12.58
CA LYS A 192 -19.11 -1.35 12.70
C LYS A 192 -19.11 -2.23 13.95
N TYR A 193 -17.99 -2.43 14.64
CA TYR A 193 -17.96 -3.16 15.90
C TYR A 193 -18.37 -2.32 17.13
N THR A 194 -18.51 -1.00 16.97
CA THR A 194 -18.84 -0.11 18.10
C THR A 194 -20.32 -0.21 18.51
N PHE A 195 -21.20 -0.67 17.61
CA PHE A 195 -22.64 -0.83 17.91
C PHE A 195 -22.96 -2.15 18.63
N LEU A 196 -22.17 -3.21 18.43
CA LEU A 196 -22.41 -4.52 19.07
C LEU A 196 -21.88 -4.59 20.52
N SER A 197 -20.97 -3.69 20.91
CA SER A 197 -20.47 -3.59 22.28
C SER A 197 -21.37 -2.78 23.22
N LEU A 198 -22.37 -2.07 22.69
CA LEU A 198 -23.32 -1.27 23.48
C LEU A 198 -24.65 -2.00 23.74
N THR A 199 -24.84 -3.20 23.19
CA THR A 199 -26.03 -4.04 23.41
C THR A 199 -25.84 -5.11 24.48
N HIS A 200 -24.72 -5.08 25.23
CA HIS A 200 -24.44 -6.01 26.33
C HIS A 200 -23.99 -5.32 27.63
N GLN A 201 -24.49 -4.11 27.90
CA GLN A 201 -24.47 -3.52 29.25
C GLN A 201 -25.88 -3.19 29.70
#